data_AF-A0AAD5Y261-F1
#
_entry.id   AF-A0AAD5Y261-F1
#
_cell.length_a   1.000
_cell.length_b   1.000
_cell.length_c   1.000
_cell.angle_alpha   90.00
_cell.angle_beta   90.00
_cell.angle_gamma   90.00
#
_symmetry.space_group_name_H-M   'P 1'
#
loop_
_entity.id
_entity.type
_entity.pdbx_description
1 polymer ?
#
loop_
_entity_poly.entity_id
_entity_poly.type
_entity_poly.pdbx_seq_one_letter_code
_entity_poly.pdbx_strand_id
1 'polypeptide(L)'
;MIASNQQSCPMTQPSPHSSGVPANEAEESNGSQAEQSRNAEAAVASPPPTSTAANRSNLNSVATIFQVQQWKLLPSEKIPILNEAKPLSLFFHADKKLTTEVKNLKKLKDPATRQFSKQNEKVHKQQKLLLDTINIIYQEMDESLRSSRGYRAQLPPEDQRELEEGFSENILFAAQALTRGFRIRGIENFTHDLLEPARTLCASIEALRMVFRKYSLEPNSFRTHEKLYPVLKDFDASWTKFEQKICFCYFQVTYHGRPGKQDETDMFLVLMSETILRAVSENLVTLENMQNFDPQLMFAIPRLTIVSALVHMPDCINITDREVGFRWFRQKSELLQNLKANLNTFSKEELQELEKLLANNEDCTNNFEFKENKEDLFKKCYKNICLVADDLQSGPRAKEFVSILQKAFSMH
;
A
#
# COMPACT_ATOMS: atom_id res chain seq x y z
N MET A 1 18.09 19.49 48.04
CA MET A 1 18.38 18.14 47.52
C MET A 1 17.95 18.17 46.04
N ILE A 2 18.81 18.55 45.09
CA ILE A 2 20.02 17.84 44.57
C ILE A 2 19.57 16.48 44.01
N ALA A 3 19.82 16.02 42.78
CA ALA A 3 20.65 16.39 41.62
C ALA A 3 20.17 15.47 40.46
N SER A 4 20.08 15.90 39.19
CA SER A 4 21.12 16.07 38.15
C SER A 4 21.50 14.81 37.35
N ASN A 5 21.64 15.06 36.04
CA ASN A 5 22.56 14.50 35.05
C ASN A 5 22.25 13.12 34.44
N GLN A 6 21.95 13.07 33.14
CA GLN A 6 22.89 13.15 31.99
C GLN A 6 23.81 11.93 31.90
N GLN A 7 23.63 11.13 30.84
CA GLN A 7 24.77 10.50 30.19
C GLN A 7 24.51 10.26 28.70
N SER A 8 25.32 10.99 27.93
CA SER A 8 25.61 10.96 26.51
C SER A 8 26.47 9.75 26.14
N CYS A 9 26.42 9.31 24.88
CA CYS A 9 27.55 8.82 24.04
C CYS A 9 27.04 8.19 22.72
N PRO A 10 27.85 8.05 21.66
CA PRO A 10 28.45 9.14 20.89
C PRO A 10 28.24 8.98 19.37
N MET A 11 28.56 10.06 18.64
CA MET A 11 28.79 10.06 17.20
C MET A 11 30.00 9.20 16.82
N THR A 12 29.89 8.47 15.70
CA THR A 12 31.04 7.98 14.94
C THR A 12 30.89 8.42 13.48
N GLN A 13 31.83 9.23 13.02
CA GLN A 13 32.05 9.54 11.61
C GLN A 13 32.49 8.29 10.83
N PRO A 14 32.53 8.38 9.49
CA PRO A 14 33.88 8.45 8.92
C PRO A 14 34.05 9.52 7.84
N SER A 15 35.24 10.12 7.87
CA SER A 15 35.83 11.00 6.87
C SER A 15 36.54 10.19 5.76
N PRO A 16 36.98 10.83 4.66
CA PRO A 16 37.08 10.23 3.33
C PRO A 16 38.48 9.73 2.98
N HIS A 17 38.56 8.82 1.99
CA HIS A 17 39.80 8.53 1.29
C HIS A 17 39.68 8.82 -0.20
N SER A 18 40.67 9.60 -0.63
CA SER A 18 41.02 10.05 -1.97
C SER A 18 41.88 9.03 -2.72
N SER A 19 41.63 8.88 -4.02
CA SER A 19 42.58 8.58 -5.11
C SER A 19 41.71 8.41 -6.36
N GLY A 20 42.03 8.84 -7.58
CA GLY A 20 43.23 9.31 -8.24
C GLY A 20 42.93 9.14 -9.74
N VAL A 21 42.89 10.25 -10.46
CA VAL A 21 42.77 10.43 -11.94
C VAL A 21 43.98 9.70 -12.60
N PRO A 22 43.96 9.21 -13.88
CA PRO A 22 43.69 10.08 -15.03
C PRO A 22 43.07 9.54 -16.34
N ALA A 23 42.51 10.54 -17.05
CA ALA A 23 42.44 10.83 -18.48
C ALA A 23 42.76 9.77 -19.56
N ASN A 24 41.93 9.78 -20.62
CA ASN A 24 42.29 9.86 -22.05
C ASN A 24 41.05 10.42 -22.79
N GLU A 25 41.12 11.62 -23.39
CA GLU A 25 41.40 11.87 -24.83
C GLU A 25 40.42 11.12 -25.74
N ALA A 26 39.36 11.77 -26.24
CA ALA A 26 39.31 12.64 -27.42
C ALA A 26 39.58 11.87 -28.73
N GLU A 27 38.54 11.68 -29.55
CA GLU A 27 38.66 11.75 -31.01
C GLU A 27 37.31 12.02 -31.66
N GLU A 28 37.30 13.09 -32.47
CA GLU A 28 36.23 13.52 -33.34
C GLU A 28 36.22 12.74 -34.66
N SER A 29 35.07 12.83 -35.33
CA SER A 29 34.92 13.13 -36.76
C SER A 29 34.34 12.04 -37.68
N ASN A 30 33.16 12.42 -38.19
CA ASN A 30 32.75 12.52 -39.59
C ASN A 30 32.65 11.26 -40.48
N GLY A 31 31.50 11.19 -41.17
CA GLY A 31 31.48 10.71 -42.56
C GLY A 31 30.20 9.99 -43.00
N SER A 32 29.20 10.78 -43.41
CA SER A 32 28.44 10.64 -44.68
C SER A 32 27.70 9.33 -45.01
N GLN A 33 26.37 9.37 -45.06
CA GLN A 33 25.56 9.58 -46.28
C GLN A 33 25.63 8.43 -47.31
N ALA A 34 24.51 7.72 -47.44
CA ALA A 34 24.06 7.16 -48.71
C ALA A 34 22.52 7.13 -48.74
N GLU A 35 21.98 7.97 -49.62
CA GLU A 35 20.59 8.04 -50.04
C GLU A 35 20.19 6.80 -50.86
N GLN A 36 18.90 6.45 -50.85
CA GLN A 36 18.05 6.20 -52.04
C GLN A 36 16.71 5.58 -51.59
N SER A 37 15.64 6.39 -51.53
CA SER A 37 14.63 6.54 -52.60
C SER A 37 13.56 5.45 -52.63
N ARG A 38 12.32 5.81 -52.27
CA ARG A 38 11.13 5.58 -53.13
C ARG A 38 9.92 6.40 -52.66
N ASN A 39 9.53 7.29 -53.56
CA ASN A 39 8.33 8.13 -53.56
C ASN A 39 7.03 7.32 -53.69
N ALA A 40 5.95 7.83 -53.09
CA ALA A 40 4.67 8.00 -53.77
C ALA A 40 3.81 9.03 -53.01
N GLU A 41 3.70 10.23 -53.58
CA GLU A 41 2.76 11.28 -53.20
C GLU A 41 1.32 10.92 -53.59
N ALA A 42 0.38 11.28 -52.73
CA ALA A 42 -0.92 11.81 -53.13
C ALA A 42 -1.43 12.74 -52.02
N ALA A 43 -1.23 14.05 -52.20
CA ALA A 43 -1.95 15.11 -51.49
C ALA A 43 -3.45 15.04 -51.86
N VAL A 44 -4.43 15.42 -51.04
CA VAL A 44 -4.72 16.78 -50.56
C VAL A 44 -5.77 16.69 -49.44
N ALA A 45 -5.52 17.31 -48.28
CA ALA A 45 -6.47 18.17 -47.53
C ALA A 45 -5.88 18.48 -46.14
N SER A 46 -5.33 19.69 -46.00
CA SER A 46 -4.76 20.22 -44.76
C SER A 46 -5.84 20.40 -43.67
N PRO A 47 -5.58 20.00 -42.40
CA PRO A 47 -6.41 20.40 -41.27
C PRO A 47 -5.97 21.78 -40.72
N PRO A 48 -6.84 22.51 -40.00
CA PRO A 48 -6.51 23.82 -39.42
C PRO A 48 -5.51 23.67 -38.26
N PRO A 49 -4.77 24.75 -37.90
CA PRO A 49 -3.58 24.63 -37.07
C PRO A 49 -3.95 24.33 -35.61
N THR A 50 -3.50 23.18 -35.12
CA THR A 50 -3.44 22.84 -33.70
C THR A 50 -2.36 23.68 -33.02
N SER A 51 -2.71 24.90 -32.60
CA SER A 51 -1.98 25.60 -31.57
C SER A 51 -2.22 24.88 -30.23
N THR A 52 -1.27 24.07 -29.77
CA THR A 52 -0.88 23.91 -28.34
C THR A 52 0.00 22.68 -28.12
N ALA A 53 1.21 22.70 -28.69
CA ALA A 53 2.29 21.80 -28.27
C ALA A 53 3.05 22.33 -27.02
N ALA A 54 2.52 23.34 -26.32
CA ALA A 54 3.24 24.08 -25.28
C ALA A 54 2.81 23.81 -23.82
N ASN A 55 2.02 22.77 -23.52
CA ASN A 55 1.45 22.60 -22.16
C ASN A 55 1.57 21.22 -21.50
N ARG A 56 2.41 20.30 -22.01
CA ARG A 56 2.58 18.96 -21.39
C ARG A 56 3.66 18.88 -20.29
N SER A 57 4.47 19.91 -20.07
CA SER A 57 5.59 19.88 -19.11
C SER A 57 5.27 20.34 -17.69
N ASN A 58 4.07 20.85 -17.40
CA ASN A 58 3.70 21.41 -16.09
C ASN A 58 2.80 20.50 -15.21
N LEU A 59 2.49 19.27 -15.65
CA LEU A 59 1.50 18.40 -15.00
C LEU A 59 2.07 17.49 -13.89
N ASN A 60 3.38 17.44 -13.69
CA ASN A 60 4.00 16.39 -12.84
C ASN A 60 4.61 16.89 -11.52
N SER A 61 4.31 18.11 -11.08
CA SER A 61 4.77 18.58 -9.76
C SER A 61 3.73 18.26 -8.68
N VAL A 62 4.15 17.64 -7.57
CA VAL A 62 3.32 17.39 -6.37
C VAL A 62 2.64 18.67 -5.87
N ALA A 63 3.23 19.84 -6.15
CA ALA A 63 2.62 21.14 -5.84
C ALA A 63 1.28 21.41 -6.56
N THR A 64 0.97 20.67 -7.63
CA THR A 64 -0.31 20.77 -8.37
C THR A 64 -1.47 20.07 -7.65
N ILE A 65 -1.18 19.17 -6.71
CA ILE A 65 -2.17 18.48 -5.86
C ILE A 65 -2.92 19.51 -5.02
N PHE A 66 -2.17 20.44 -4.42
CA PHE A 66 -2.73 21.46 -3.54
C PHE A 66 -3.28 22.65 -4.36
N GLN A 67 -4.60 22.68 -4.53
CA GLN A 67 -5.31 23.87 -5.03
C GLN A 67 -6.26 24.38 -3.97
N VAL A 68 -5.98 25.61 -3.55
CA VAL A 68 -6.70 26.33 -2.52
C VAL A 68 -7.12 27.63 -3.19
N GLN A 69 -8.44 27.90 -3.35
CA GLN A 69 -8.83 29.19 -3.90
C GLN A 69 -8.44 30.29 -2.92
N GLN A 70 -8.01 31.41 -3.50
CA GLN A 70 -7.69 32.60 -2.76
C GLN A 70 -8.76 33.65 -3.03
N TRP A 71 -9.45 34.07 -1.98
CA TRP A 71 -10.34 35.22 -2.05
C TRP A 71 -9.60 36.50 -1.60
N LYS A 72 -9.83 37.61 -2.30
CA LYS A 72 -9.35 38.94 -1.90
C LYS A 72 -10.27 39.49 -0.81
N LEU A 73 -9.70 40.19 0.18
CA LEU A 73 -10.50 40.93 1.15
C LEU A 73 -11.07 42.19 0.49
N LEU A 74 -12.33 42.49 0.76
CA LEU A 74 -12.92 43.77 0.38
C LEU A 74 -12.44 44.87 1.35
N PRO A 75 -12.30 46.13 0.90
CA PRO A 75 -11.84 47.23 1.76
C PRO A 75 -12.67 47.45 3.03
N SER A 76 -13.94 47.05 3.03
CA SER A 76 -14.88 47.15 4.15
C SER A 76 -14.80 46.00 5.15
N GLU A 77 -14.10 44.91 4.83
CA GLU A 77 -14.02 43.71 5.68
C GLU A 77 -12.91 43.85 6.72
N LYS A 78 -13.23 43.54 7.98
CA LYS A 78 -12.25 43.53 9.07
C LYS A 78 -11.77 42.11 9.32
N ILE A 79 -10.45 41.93 9.36
CA ILE A 79 -9.83 40.64 9.69
C ILE A 79 -10.21 40.28 11.14
N PRO A 80 -10.73 39.07 11.41
CA PRO A 80 -11.05 38.64 12.76
C PRO A 80 -9.77 38.52 13.60
N ILE A 81 -9.85 39.00 14.83
CA ILE A 81 -8.78 38.83 15.83
C ILE A 81 -8.67 37.33 16.13
N LEU A 82 -7.44 36.80 16.13
CA LEU A 82 -7.18 35.41 16.50
C LEU A 82 -7.64 35.18 17.94
N ASN A 83 -8.59 34.27 18.14
CA ASN A 83 -9.14 33.95 19.44
C ASN A 83 -9.43 32.45 19.54
N GLU A 84 -8.72 31.77 20.43
CA GLU A 84 -8.83 30.32 20.62
C GLU A 84 -10.20 29.87 21.11
N ALA A 85 -10.95 30.73 21.80
CA ALA A 85 -12.33 30.46 22.21
C ALA A 85 -13.35 30.65 21.07
N LYS A 86 -12.92 31.08 19.87
CA LYS A 86 -13.79 31.32 18.72
C LYS A 86 -13.35 30.49 17.51
N PRO A 87 -14.00 29.34 17.25
CA PRO A 87 -13.62 28.40 16.19
C PRO A 87 -13.52 29.03 14.79
N LEU A 88 -14.46 29.92 14.43
CA LEU A 88 -14.42 30.63 13.13
C LEU A 88 -13.20 31.55 12.97
N SER A 89 -12.68 32.10 14.08
CA SER A 89 -11.46 32.92 14.02
C SER A 89 -10.23 32.03 13.81
N LEU A 90 -10.16 30.88 14.50
CA LEU A 90 -9.13 29.87 14.28
C LEU A 90 -9.12 29.39 12.84
N PHE A 91 -10.30 29.07 12.31
CA PHE A 91 -10.50 28.67 10.91
C PHE A 91 -9.95 29.72 9.93
N PHE A 92 -10.30 31.01 10.10
CA PHE A 92 -9.86 32.06 9.19
C PHE A 92 -8.33 32.17 9.12
N HIS A 93 -7.66 32.10 10.29
CA HIS A 93 -6.20 32.17 10.34
C HIS A 93 -5.54 30.90 9.81
N ALA A 94 -6.11 29.72 10.05
CA ALA A 94 -5.65 28.46 9.47
C ALA A 94 -5.77 28.47 7.94
N ASP A 95 -6.91 28.90 7.39
CA ASP A 95 -7.17 29.01 5.96
C ASP A 95 -6.20 29.97 5.26
N LYS A 96 -5.96 31.13 5.88
CA LYS A 96 -5.00 32.12 5.39
C LYS A 96 -3.56 31.59 5.38
N LYS A 97 -3.16 30.88 6.44
CA LYS A 97 -1.84 30.23 6.51
C LYS A 97 -1.70 29.14 5.45
N LEU A 98 -2.68 28.24 5.33
CA LEU A 98 -2.68 27.20 4.29
C LEU A 98 -2.53 27.81 2.89
N THR A 99 -3.32 28.83 2.56
CA THR A 99 -3.25 29.52 1.28
C THR A 99 -1.86 30.11 1.02
N THR A 100 -1.19 30.61 2.06
CA THR A 100 0.16 31.19 1.98
C THR A 100 1.21 30.10 1.76
N GLU A 101 1.15 29.00 2.52
CA GLU A 101 2.09 27.90 2.40
C GLU A 101 1.97 27.17 1.06
N VAL A 102 0.76 27.00 0.51
CA VAL A 102 0.54 26.42 -0.82
C VAL A 102 1.13 27.32 -1.92
N LYS A 103 1.00 28.65 -1.80
CA LYS A 103 1.67 29.57 -2.73
C LYS A 103 3.19 29.48 -2.65
N ASN A 104 3.73 29.36 -1.45
CA ASN A 104 5.17 29.22 -1.25
C ASN A 104 5.66 27.89 -1.82
N LEU A 105 4.90 26.80 -1.69
CA LEU A 105 5.20 25.52 -2.32
C LEU A 105 5.23 25.64 -3.85
N LYS A 106 4.25 26.32 -4.46
CA LYS A 106 4.19 26.52 -5.92
C LYS A 106 5.33 27.36 -6.50
N LYS A 107 6.02 28.15 -5.68
CA LYS A 107 7.23 28.89 -6.10
C LYS A 107 8.44 27.97 -6.24
N LEU A 108 8.44 26.82 -5.55
CA LEU A 108 9.52 25.84 -5.59
C LEU A 108 9.30 24.92 -6.80
N LYS A 109 10.23 24.96 -7.76
CA LYS A 109 10.12 24.19 -9.01
C LYS A 109 10.68 22.77 -8.89
N ASP A 110 11.70 22.59 -8.05
CA ASP A 110 12.40 21.31 -7.91
C ASP A 110 11.84 20.50 -6.73
N PRO A 111 11.18 19.35 -6.98
CA PRO A 111 10.67 18.48 -5.92
C PRO A 111 11.77 17.72 -5.15
N ALA A 112 12.98 17.59 -5.69
CA ALA A 112 14.08 16.86 -5.03
C ALA A 112 14.80 17.68 -3.96
N THR A 113 14.56 18.98 -3.89
CA THR A 113 15.24 19.87 -2.95
C THR A 113 14.68 19.72 -1.52
N ARG A 114 15.55 19.72 -0.50
CA ARG A 114 15.17 19.67 0.93
C ARG A 114 14.17 20.77 1.33
N GLN A 115 14.25 21.94 0.71
CA GLN A 115 13.31 23.04 0.90
C GLN A 115 11.90 22.68 0.41
N PHE A 116 11.76 21.95 -0.70
CA PHE A 116 10.47 21.48 -1.20
C PHE A 116 9.83 20.51 -0.21
N SER A 117 10.59 19.51 0.27
CA SER A 117 10.09 18.56 1.29
C SER A 117 9.59 19.28 2.54
N LYS A 118 10.40 20.20 3.09
CA LYS A 118 10.01 20.98 4.27
C LYS A 118 8.77 21.84 4.02
N GLN A 119 8.65 22.42 2.83
CA GLN A 119 7.50 23.24 2.47
C GLN A 119 6.25 22.38 2.26
N ASN A 120 6.40 21.17 1.71
CA ASN A 120 5.33 20.20 1.55
C ASN A 120 4.80 19.74 2.92
N GLU A 121 5.69 19.37 3.84
CA GLU A 121 5.34 19.03 5.23
C GLU A 121 4.57 20.16 5.92
N LYS A 122 4.95 21.42 5.69
CA LYS A 122 4.19 22.57 6.21
C LYS A 122 2.79 22.65 5.64
N VAL A 123 2.59 22.37 4.35
CA VAL A 123 1.27 22.35 3.72
C VAL A 123 0.39 21.28 4.37
N HIS A 124 0.88 20.05 4.49
CA HIS A 124 0.18 18.96 5.19
C HIS A 124 -0.19 19.36 6.63
N LYS A 125 0.77 19.95 7.38
CA LYS A 125 0.50 20.45 8.74
C LYS A 125 -0.58 21.54 8.78
N GLN A 126 -0.59 22.47 7.82
CA GLN A 126 -1.64 23.50 7.76
C GLN A 126 -2.99 22.94 7.31
N GLN A 127 -3.02 21.91 6.46
CA GLN A 127 -4.26 21.20 6.10
C GLN A 127 -4.84 20.48 7.31
N LYS A 128 -4.02 19.75 8.07
CA LYS A 128 -4.46 19.12 9.33
C LYS A 128 -5.05 20.17 10.28
N LEU A 129 -4.35 21.28 10.50
CA LEU A 129 -4.87 22.35 11.36
C LEU A 129 -6.19 22.94 10.87
N LEU A 130 -6.35 23.12 9.55
CA LEU A 130 -7.63 23.58 8.97
C LEU A 130 -8.75 22.57 9.28
N LEU A 131 -8.50 21.28 9.05
CA LEU A 131 -9.45 20.20 9.33
C LEU A 131 -9.81 20.13 10.82
N ASP A 132 -8.85 20.31 11.71
CA ASP A 132 -9.08 20.37 13.16
C ASP A 132 -10.03 21.52 13.53
N THR A 133 -9.85 22.71 12.93
CA THR A 133 -10.77 23.84 13.17
C THR A 133 -12.19 23.60 12.64
N ILE A 134 -12.31 22.87 11.52
CA ILE A 134 -13.60 22.44 10.98
C ILE A 134 -14.23 21.41 11.93
N ASN A 135 -13.43 20.47 12.46
CA ASN A 135 -13.87 19.45 13.40
C ASN A 135 -14.44 20.08 14.68
N ILE A 136 -13.82 21.13 15.23
CA ILE A 136 -14.35 21.83 16.41
C ILE A 136 -15.80 22.29 16.19
N ILE A 137 -16.08 22.94 15.05
CA ILE A 137 -17.44 23.42 14.72
C ILE A 137 -18.37 22.24 14.42
N TYR A 138 -17.85 21.19 13.77
CA TYR A 138 -18.59 19.97 13.48
C TYR A 138 -19.05 19.23 14.75
N GLN A 139 -18.22 19.23 15.81
CA GLN A 139 -18.58 18.62 17.10
C GLN A 139 -19.72 19.35 17.82
N GLU A 140 -20.01 20.60 17.47
CA GLU A 140 -21.16 21.34 17.99
C GLU A 140 -22.47 21.02 17.25
N MET A 141 -22.42 20.38 16.09
CA MET A 141 -23.61 20.00 15.31
C MET A 141 -24.29 18.78 15.92
N ASP A 142 -25.62 18.74 15.97
CA ASP A 142 -26.36 17.59 16.50
C ASP A 142 -25.99 16.27 15.78
N GLU A 143 -25.90 15.18 16.53
CA GLU A 143 -25.49 13.86 16.04
C GLU A 143 -26.46 13.33 14.97
N SER A 144 -27.76 13.67 15.08
CA SER A 144 -28.79 13.30 14.10
C SER A 144 -28.56 13.88 12.70
N LEU A 145 -27.79 14.97 12.60
CA LEU A 145 -27.45 15.63 11.35
C LEU A 145 -26.16 15.08 10.71
N ARG A 146 -25.40 14.29 11.46
CA ARG A 146 -24.11 13.70 11.05
C ARG A 146 -24.32 12.43 10.24
N SER A 147 -23.45 12.22 9.27
CA SER A 147 -23.40 11.01 8.46
C SER A 147 -22.83 9.86 9.28
N SER A 148 -23.48 8.69 9.17
CA SER A 148 -23.06 7.50 9.90
C SER A 148 -21.66 7.04 9.48
N ARG A 149 -20.79 6.85 10.48
CA ARG A 149 -19.44 6.29 10.33
C ARG A 149 -19.35 4.83 10.76
N GLY A 150 -20.48 4.12 10.80
CA GLY A 150 -20.55 2.72 11.27
C GLY A 150 -19.65 1.75 10.49
N TYR A 151 -19.25 2.09 9.26
CA TYR A 151 -18.29 1.30 8.49
C TYR A 151 -16.90 1.24 9.13
N ARG A 152 -16.51 2.21 9.98
CA ARG A 152 -15.20 2.20 10.66
C ARG A 152 -15.05 0.98 11.59
N ALA A 153 -16.14 0.46 12.14
CA ALA A 153 -16.12 -0.76 12.95
C ALA A 153 -15.73 -2.02 12.16
N GLN A 154 -15.81 -1.97 10.81
CA GLN A 154 -15.39 -3.06 9.92
C GLN A 154 -13.92 -2.93 9.51
N LEU A 155 -13.25 -1.83 9.88
CA LEU A 155 -11.83 -1.60 9.59
C LEU A 155 -10.95 -2.24 10.67
N PRO A 156 -9.66 -2.47 10.40
CA PRO A 156 -8.70 -2.96 11.37
C PRO A 156 -8.52 -2.02 12.58
N PRO A 157 -8.18 -2.52 13.78
CA PRO A 157 -8.01 -1.70 14.99
C PRO A 157 -6.96 -0.60 14.88
N GLU A 158 -5.94 -0.76 14.03
CA GLU A 158 -4.92 0.26 13.77
C GLU A 158 -5.51 1.45 12.99
N ASP A 159 -6.22 1.16 11.90
CA ASP A 159 -6.87 2.17 11.06
C ASP A 159 -8.02 2.88 11.79
N GLN A 160 -8.71 2.17 12.69
CA GLN A 160 -9.74 2.78 13.55
C GLN A 160 -9.15 3.93 14.39
N ARG A 161 -7.99 3.73 15.02
CA ARG A 161 -7.35 4.75 15.87
C ARG A 161 -6.97 6.01 15.10
N GLU A 162 -6.48 5.88 13.87
CA GLU A 162 -6.14 7.05 13.04
C GLU A 162 -7.38 7.86 12.61
N LEU A 163 -8.54 7.20 12.48
CA LEU A 163 -9.78 7.82 12.03
C LEU A 163 -10.61 8.39 13.18
N GLU A 164 -10.40 7.94 14.41
CA GLU A 164 -11.13 8.40 15.62
C GLU A 164 -10.91 9.89 15.93
N GLU A 165 -9.75 10.46 15.57
CA GLU A 165 -9.39 11.86 15.89
C GLU A 165 -10.13 12.93 15.06
N GLY A 166 -11.00 12.54 14.11
CA GLY A 166 -11.83 13.45 13.32
C GLY A 166 -11.62 13.33 11.80
N PHE A 167 -11.36 14.45 11.13
CA PHE A 167 -11.11 14.50 9.68
C PHE A 167 -9.62 14.31 9.39
N SER A 168 -9.26 13.15 8.84
CA SER A 168 -7.85 12.83 8.52
C SER A 168 -7.32 13.60 7.31
N GLU A 169 -6.13 14.19 7.46
CA GLU A 169 -5.43 14.90 6.38
C GLU A 169 -5.04 13.95 5.23
N ASN A 170 -4.68 12.70 5.55
CA ASN A 170 -4.32 11.69 4.56
C ASN A 170 -5.49 11.41 3.59
N ILE A 171 -6.73 11.40 4.10
CA ILE A 171 -7.94 11.19 3.30
C ILE A 171 -8.16 12.38 2.36
N LEU A 172 -8.03 13.61 2.86
CA LEU A 172 -8.16 14.81 2.03
C LEU A 172 -7.06 14.85 0.94
N PHE A 173 -5.82 14.55 1.30
CA PHE A 173 -4.70 14.53 0.37
C PHE A 173 -4.91 13.47 -0.72
N ALA A 174 -5.39 12.29 -0.36
CA ALA A 174 -5.72 11.24 -1.32
C ALA A 174 -6.80 11.68 -2.32
N ALA A 175 -7.87 12.34 -1.84
CA ALA A 175 -8.89 12.90 -2.71
C ALA A 175 -8.30 13.93 -3.68
N GLN A 176 -7.49 14.87 -3.16
CA GLN A 176 -6.84 15.89 -3.98
C GLN A 176 -5.93 15.26 -5.03
N ALA A 177 -5.11 14.28 -4.67
CA ALA A 177 -4.21 13.58 -5.58
C ALA A 177 -4.98 12.91 -6.73
N LEU A 178 -6.06 12.18 -6.41
CA LEU A 178 -6.90 11.50 -7.41
C LEU A 178 -7.54 12.48 -8.40
N THR A 179 -8.07 13.61 -7.91
CA THR A 179 -8.68 14.62 -8.80
C THR A 179 -7.71 15.23 -9.81
N ARG A 180 -6.40 15.18 -9.53
CA ARG A 180 -5.34 15.66 -10.45
C ARG A 180 -4.77 14.58 -11.37
N GLY A 181 -5.30 13.36 -11.29
CA GLY A 181 -4.82 12.24 -12.08
C GLY A 181 -3.56 11.58 -11.54
N PHE A 182 -3.17 11.86 -10.28
CA PHE A 182 -2.17 11.03 -9.62
C PHE A 182 -2.78 9.69 -9.26
N ARG A 183 -1.97 8.64 -9.37
CA ARG A 183 -2.35 7.27 -8.97
C ARG A 183 -1.86 7.05 -7.55
N ILE A 184 -2.72 6.45 -6.73
CA ILE A 184 -2.35 6.05 -5.37
C ILE A 184 -1.80 4.62 -5.44
N ARG A 185 -0.59 4.45 -4.92
CA ARG A 185 0.11 3.17 -4.95
C ARG A 185 -0.68 2.08 -4.21
N GLY A 186 -0.86 0.93 -4.83
CA GLY A 186 -1.55 -0.23 -4.26
C GLY A 186 -3.02 -0.32 -4.65
N ILE A 187 -3.73 0.80 -4.81
CA ILE A 187 -5.16 0.85 -5.15
C ILE A 187 -5.42 1.38 -6.57
N GLU A 188 -4.45 1.25 -7.48
CA GLU A 188 -4.52 1.84 -8.83
C GLU A 188 -5.75 1.38 -9.62
N ASN A 189 -6.17 0.13 -9.43
CA ASN A 189 -7.32 -0.46 -10.11
C ASN A 189 -8.66 0.19 -9.71
N PHE A 190 -8.72 0.81 -8.53
CA PHE A 190 -9.93 1.46 -8.00
C PHE A 190 -9.99 2.96 -8.32
N THR A 191 -8.98 3.51 -9.01
CA THR A 191 -8.87 4.95 -9.31
C THR A 191 -10.13 5.49 -9.98
N HIS A 192 -10.73 4.74 -10.90
CA HIS A 192 -11.94 5.16 -11.62
C HIS A 192 -13.14 5.33 -10.68
N ASP A 193 -13.33 4.41 -9.75
CA ASP A 193 -14.48 4.38 -8.84
C ASP A 193 -14.36 5.39 -7.68
N LEU A 194 -13.13 5.80 -7.37
CA LEU A 194 -12.80 6.80 -6.36
C LEU A 194 -12.83 8.23 -6.91
N LEU A 195 -12.74 8.42 -8.23
CA LEU A 195 -12.58 9.75 -8.83
C LEU A 195 -13.77 10.67 -8.57
N GLU A 196 -15.00 10.18 -8.76
CA GLU A 196 -16.19 11.00 -8.58
C GLU A 196 -16.46 11.37 -7.11
N PRO A 197 -16.36 10.42 -6.14
CA PRO A 197 -16.36 10.76 -4.72
C PRO A 197 -15.25 11.75 -4.32
N ALA A 198 -14.04 11.60 -4.88
CA ALA A 198 -12.92 12.52 -4.63
C ALA A 198 -13.21 13.95 -5.13
N ARG A 199 -13.80 14.09 -6.32
CA ARG A 199 -14.21 15.39 -6.89
C ARG A 199 -15.28 16.05 -6.03
N THR A 200 -16.27 15.27 -5.61
CA THR A 200 -17.37 15.74 -4.75
C THR A 200 -16.83 16.27 -3.43
N LEU A 201 -15.91 15.53 -2.79
CA LEU A 201 -15.25 15.95 -1.56
C LEU A 201 -14.39 17.23 -1.76
N CYS A 202 -13.61 17.31 -2.84
CA CYS A 202 -12.82 18.50 -3.12
C CYS A 202 -13.69 19.74 -3.39
N ALA A 203 -14.86 19.56 -4.01
CA ALA A 203 -15.81 20.66 -4.23
C ALA A 203 -16.51 21.09 -2.93
N SER A 204 -16.92 20.13 -2.09
CA SER A 204 -17.64 20.41 -0.84
C SER A 204 -16.75 21.12 0.18
N ILE A 205 -15.47 20.73 0.31
CA ILE A 205 -14.53 21.44 1.19
C ILE A 205 -14.26 22.87 0.71
N GLU A 206 -14.23 23.11 -0.60
CA GLU A 206 -14.03 24.47 -1.14
C GLU A 206 -15.25 25.36 -0.87
N ALA A 207 -16.45 24.82 -1.05
CA ALA A 207 -17.70 25.51 -0.69
C ALA A 207 -17.75 25.82 0.82
N LEU A 208 -17.36 24.85 1.66
CA LEU A 208 -17.26 25.02 3.10
C LEU A 208 -16.29 26.14 3.46
N ARG A 209 -15.10 26.15 2.85
CA ARG A 209 -14.10 27.20 3.07
C ARG A 209 -14.63 28.59 2.72
N MET A 210 -15.33 28.72 1.60
CA MET A 210 -15.95 29.98 1.18
C MET A 210 -16.98 30.47 2.20
N VAL A 211 -17.89 29.59 2.64
CA VAL A 211 -18.96 29.93 3.58
C VAL A 211 -18.39 30.28 4.95
N PHE A 212 -17.49 29.47 5.49
CA PHE A 212 -16.87 29.71 6.79
C PHE A 212 -16.09 31.01 6.79
N ARG A 213 -15.37 31.30 5.70
CA ARG A 213 -14.68 32.58 5.53
C ARG A 213 -15.65 33.75 5.54
N LYS A 214 -16.75 33.68 4.77
CA LYS A 214 -17.77 34.75 4.75
C LYS A 214 -18.28 35.04 6.16
N TYR A 215 -18.68 34.02 6.90
CA TYR A 215 -19.18 34.17 8.26
C TYR A 215 -18.12 34.64 9.26
N SER A 216 -16.85 34.24 9.10
CA SER A 216 -15.76 34.72 9.97
C SER A 216 -15.49 36.23 9.85
N LEU A 217 -15.92 36.87 8.76
CA LEU A 217 -15.78 38.30 8.50
C LEU A 217 -17.02 39.10 8.94
N GLU A 218 -18.13 38.43 9.26
CA GLU A 218 -19.37 39.07 9.68
C GLU A 218 -19.30 39.52 11.17
N PRO A 219 -19.53 40.80 11.50
CA PRO A 219 -19.36 41.35 12.85
C PRO A 219 -20.20 40.69 13.95
N ASN A 220 -21.28 39.97 13.57
CA ASN A 220 -22.25 39.34 14.47
C ASN A 220 -22.41 37.82 14.27
N SER A 221 -21.50 37.16 13.52
CA SER A 221 -21.58 35.72 13.24
C SER A 221 -21.37 34.83 14.48
N PHE A 222 -20.97 35.40 15.61
CA PHE A 222 -20.57 34.65 16.81
C PHE A 222 -21.71 34.05 17.62
N ARG A 223 -22.98 34.29 17.25
CA ARG A 223 -24.11 33.90 18.09
C ARG A 223 -24.67 32.50 17.83
N THR A 224 -24.51 31.94 16.62
CA THR A 224 -25.00 30.58 16.34
C THR A 224 -24.35 29.99 15.09
N HIS A 225 -23.71 28.82 15.22
CA HIS A 225 -23.11 28.07 14.09
C HIS A 225 -24.15 27.35 13.21
N GLU A 226 -25.45 27.40 13.55
CA GLU A 226 -26.54 26.79 12.79
C GLU A 226 -26.55 27.15 11.30
N LYS A 227 -26.15 28.38 10.95
CA LYS A 227 -26.06 28.83 9.55
C LYS A 227 -24.98 28.11 8.74
N LEU A 228 -24.05 27.44 9.41
CA LEU A 228 -22.98 26.63 8.81
C LEU A 228 -23.39 25.18 8.63
N TYR A 229 -24.45 24.71 9.31
CA TYR A 229 -24.84 23.31 9.29
C TYR A 229 -25.21 22.78 7.89
N PRO A 230 -25.89 23.53 7.01
CA PRO A 230 -26.17 23.03 5.66
C PRO A 230 -24.89 22.67 4.88
N VAL A 231 -23.90 23.56 4.87
CA VAL A 231 -22.63 23.30 4.15
C VAL A 231 -21.77 22.25 4.85
N LEU A 232 -21.84 22.16 6.18
CA LEU A 232 -21.19 21.11 6.97
C LEU A 232 -21.78 19.74 6.67
N LYS A 233 -23.11 19.63 6.52
CA LYS A 233 -23.79 18.38 6.19
C LYS A 233 -23.40 17.89 4.81
N ASP A 234 -23.33 18.77 3.81
CA ASP A 234 -22.89 18.42 2.46
C ASP A 234 -21.42 17.97 2.45
N PHE A 235 -20.56 18.67 3.20
CA PHE A 235 -19.17 18.28 3.38
C PHE A 235 -19.03 16.93 4.06
N ASP A 236 -19.73 16.71 5.18
CA ASP A 236 -19.69 15.49 5.97
C ASP A 236 -20.21 14.26 5.20
N ALA A 237 -21.30 14.41 4.44
CA ALA A 237 -21.81 13.35 3.57
C ALA A 237 -20.81 13.01 2.45
N SER A 238 -20.19 14.01 1.84
CA SER A 238 -19.16 13.82 0.81
C SER A 238 -17.90 13.17 1.39
N TRP A 239 -17.48 13.59 2.58
CA TRP A 239 -16.34 13.04 3.31
C TRP A 239 -16.56 11.57 3.62
N THR A 240 -17.68 11.26 4.27
CA THR A 240 -18.05 9.90 4.66
C THR A 240 -18.08 8.96 3.47
N LYS A 241 -18.67 9.39 2.34
CA LYS A 241 -18.73 8.60 1.11
C LYS A 241 -17.36 8.30 0.52
N PHE A 242 -16.45 9.28 0.52
CA PHE A 242 -15.10 9.09 0.01
C PHE A 242 -14.24 8.25 0.97
N GLU A 243 -14.25 8.58 2.27
CA GLU A 243 -13.52 7.88 3.34
C GLU A 243 -13.88 6.40 3.35
N GLN A 244 -15.18 6.06 3.37
CA GLN A 244 -15.63 4.68 3.32
C GLN A 244 -15.07 3.93 2.10
N LYS A 245 -15.19 4.52 0.90
CA LYS A 245 -14.72 3.88 -0.33
C LYS A 245 -13.21 3.70 -0.34
N ILE A 246 -12.44 4.73 0.01
CA ILE A 246 -10.98 4.64 -0.03
C ILE A 246 -10.47 3.66 1.03
N CYS A 247 -11.03 3.67 2.25
CA CYS A 247 -10.69 2.71 3.29
C CYS A 247 -11.00 1.27 2.84
N PHE A 248 -12.13 1.01 2.21
CA PHE A 248 -12.42 -0.33 1.70
C PHE A 248 -11.58 -0.72 0.48
N CYS A 249 -11.20 0.20 -0.40
CA CYS A 249 -10.24 -0.09 -1.46
C CYS A 249 -8.87 -0.45 -0.87
N TYR A 250 -8.40 0.29 0.13
CA TYR A 250 -7.19 -0.05 0.86
C TYR A 250 -7.34 -1.38 1.58
N PHE A 251 -8.45 -1.66 2.25
CA PHE A 251 -8.69 -2.94 2.89
C PHE A 251 -8.72 -4.09 1.88
N GLN A 252 -9.40 -3.94 0.75
CA GLN A 252 -9.40 -4.95 -0.32
C GLN A 252 -8.00 -5.19 -0.90
N VAL A 253 -7.11 -4.20 -0.87
CA VAL A 253 -5.72 -4.38 -1.29
C VAL A 253 -4.88 -4.96 -0.15
N THR A 254 -4.87 -4.36 1.03
CA THR A 254 -4.11 -4.84 2.18
C THR A 254 -4.51 -6.27 2.60
N TYR A 255 -5.78 -6.66 2.42
CA TYR A 255 -6.32 -7.97 2.83
C TYR A 255 -6.65 -8.92 1.65
N HIS A 256 -6.80 -8.43 0.41
CA HIS A 256 -6.98 -9.29 -0.79
C HIS A 256 -6.02 -8.98 -1.97
N GLY A 257 -5.07 -8.05 -1.87
CA GLY A 257 -4.26 -7.54 -2.99
C GLY A 257 -2.80 -7.19 -2.67
N ARG A 258 -1.90 -8.12 -3.02
CA ARG A 258 -0.44 -8.09 -2.80
C ARG A 258 -0.06 -8.00 -1.32
N PRO A 259 0.17 -9.14 -0.68
CA PRO A 259 0.61 -9.11 0.69
C PRO A 259 2.01 -8.48 0.74
N GLY A 260 2.24 -7.65 1.77
CA GLY A 260 3.55 -7.10 2.03
C GLY A 260 4.57 -8.23 2.17
N LYS A 261 5.87 -7.91 2.09
CA LYS A 261 6.89 -8.95 2.28
C LYS A 261 6.69 -9.71 3.61
N GLN A 262 6.19 -9.01 4.63
CA GLN A 262 5.87 -9.54 5.95
C GLN A 262 4.53 -10.29 5.97
N ASP A 263 3.47 -9.73 5.41
CA ASP A 263 2.14 -10.39 5.39
C ASP A 263 2.15 -11.71 4.62
N GLU A 264 2.87 -11.78 3.50
CA GLU A 264 3.06 -13.03 2.75
C GLU A 264 3.72 -14.08 3.66
N THR A 265 4.79 -13.70 4.35
CA THR A 265 5.56 -14.62 5.21
C THR A 265 4.83 -15.02 6.48
N ASP A 266 4.00 -14.15 7.05
CA ASP A 266 3.17 -14.47 8.20
C ASP A 266 2.02 -15.39 7.80
N MET A 267 1.41 -15.22 6.62
CA MET A 267 0.47 -16.22 6.10
C MET A 267 1.16 -17.56 5.86
N PHE A 268 2.38 -17.57 5.30
CA PHE A 268 3.16 -18.79 5.09
C PHE A 268 3.56 -19.47 6.42
N LEU A 269 3.84 -18.67 7.45
CA LEU A 269 4.02 -19.16 8.82
C LEU A 269 2.76 -19.84 9.35
N VAL A 270 1.59 -19.22 9.19
CA VAL A 270 0.30 -19.81 9.60
C VAL A 270 0.08 -21.12 8.86
N LEU A 271 0.30 -21.17 7.55
CA LEU A 271 0.17 -22.40 6.77
C LEU A 271 1.13 -23.51 7.25
N MET A 272 2.39 -23.17 7.58
CA MET A 272 3.33 -24.13 8.16
C MET A 272 2.88 -24.60 9.54
N SER A 273 2.37 -23.70 10.38
CA SER A 273 1.82 -24.04 11.69
C SER A 273 0.63 -25.00 11.59
N GLU A 274 -0.33 -24.72 10.72
CA GLU A 274 -1.46 -25.62 10.46
C GLU A 274 -1.00 -26.96 9.86
N THR A 275 0.03 -26.95 9.00
CA THR A 275 0.63 -28.18 8.48
C THR A 275 1.26 -29.02 9.58
N ILE A 276 1.94 -28.41 10.55
CA ILE A 276 2.51 -29.09 11.71
C ILE A 276 1.40 -29.74 12.54
N LEU A 277 0.35 -28.99 12.88
CA LEU A 277 -0.80 -29.51 13.64
C LEU A 277 -1.46 -30.69 12.92
N ARG A 278 -1.64 -30.58 11.59
CA ARG A 278 -2.16 -31.66 10.76
C ARG A 278 -1.24 -32.88 10.78
N ALA A 279 0.06 -32.69 10.58
CA ALA A 279 1.04 -33.76 10.56
C ALA A 279 1.07 -34.54 11.88
N VAL A 280 0.91 -33.84 13.01
CA VAL A 280 0.77 -34.47 14.33
C VAL A 280 -0.56 -35.23 14.42
N SER A 281 -1.67 -34.64 13.98
CA SER A 281 -2.99 -35.30 14.06
C SER A 281 -3.10 -36.56 13.20
N GLU A 282 -2.41 -36.61 12.06
CA GLU A 282 -2.39 -37.74 11.13
C GLU A 282 -1.25 -38.73 11.45
N ASN A 283 -0.53 -38.54 12.56
CA ASN A 283 0.64 -39.33 13.00
C ASN A 283 1.77 -39.43 11.95
N LEU A 284 1.92 -38.39 11.10
CA LEU A 284 3.05 -38.25 10.17
C LEU A 284 4.31 -37.76 10.90
N VAL A 285 4.14 -37.00 11.98
CA VAL A 285 5.20 -36.48 12.84
C VAL A 285 4.80 -36.68 14.30
N THR A 286 5.71 -37.14 15.15
CA THR A 286 5.47 -37.26 16.59
C THR A 286 5.84 -35.98 17.33
N LEU A 287 5.12 -35.68 18.42
CA LEU A 287 5.43 -34.56 19.32
C LEU A 287 6.86 -34.64 19.90
N GLU A 288 7.36 -35.86 20.14
CA GLU A 288 8.74 -36.09 20.59
C GLU A 288 9.77 -35.64 19.54
N ASN A 289 9.54 -35.89 18.26
CA ASN A 289 10.44 -35.46 17.18
C ASN A 289 10.49 -33.92 17.08
N MET A 290 9.37 -33.24 17.36
CA MET A 290 9.33 -31.77 17.39
C MET A 290 10.07 -31.19 18.59
N GLN A 291 9.83 -31.72 19.80
CA GLN A 291 10.51 -31.27 21.02
C GLN A 291 12.03 -31.48 20.95
N ASN A 292 12.47 -32.53 20.26
CA ASN A 292 13.88 -32.85 20.07
C ASN A 292 14.53 -32.10 18.88
N PHE A 293 13.79 -31.24 18.17
CA PHE A 293 14.25 -30.54 16.96
C PHE A 293 14.93 -31.49 15.96
N ASP A 294 14.29 -32.62 15.67
CA ASP A 294 14.86 -33.64 14.78
C ASP A 294 15.23 -33.02 13.42
N PRO A 295 16.50 -33.17 12.96
CA PRO A 295 16.95 -32.69 11.65
C PRO A 295 16.08 -33.16 10.48
N GLN A 296 15.42 -34.31 10.59
CA GLN A 296 14.51 -34.80 9.54
C GLN A 296 13.30 -33.89 9.33
N LEU A 297 12.83 -33.21 10.39
CA LEU A 297 11.71 -32.27 10.31
C LEU A 297 12.04 -31.02 9.51
N MET A 298 13.33 -30.68 9.39
CA MET A 298 13.78 -29.57 8.54
C MET A 298 13.48 -29.84 7.06
N PHE A 299 13.33 -31.09 6.65
CA PHE A 299 12.97 -31.47 5.29
C PHE A 299 11.51 -31.91 5.16
N ALA A 300 11.01 -32.64 6.15
CA ALA A 300 9.63 -33.16 6.16
C ALA A 300 8.59 -32.04 6.16
N ILE A 301 8.68 -31.07 7.09
CA ILE A 301 7.66 -30.03 7.24
C ILE A 301 7.55 -29.14 6.00
N PRO A 302 8.66 -28.66 5.39
CA PRO A 302 8.57 -27.90 4.13
C PRO A 302 7.87 -28.67 3.01
N ARG A 303 8.17 -29.96 2.86
CA ARG A 303 7.58 -30.82 1.83
C ARG A 303 6.08 -31.04 2.05
N LEU A 304 5.68 -31.34 3.28
CA LEU A 304 4.28 -31.45 3.68
C LEU A 304 3.54 -30.13 3.50
N THR A 305 4.19 -28.99 3.75
CA THR A 305 3.59 -27.66 3.58
C THR A 305 3.20 -27.40 2.13
N ILE A 306 4.00 -27.86 1.15
CA ILE A 306 3.63 -27.76 -0.27
C ILE A 306 2.37 -28.58 -0.58
N VAL A 307 2.24 -29.79 -0.02
CA VAL A 307 1.03 -30.62 -0.21
C VAL A 307 -0.18 -29.96 0.43
N SER A 308 -0.03 -29.48 1.68
CA SER A 308 -1.06 -28.71 2.38
C SER A 308 -1.51 -27.48 1.60
N ALA A 309 -0.58 -26.72 1.01
CA ALA A 309 -0.89 -25.53 0.21
C ALA A 309 -1.70 -25.86 -1.07
N LEU A 310 -1.49 -27.04 -1.66
CA LEU A 310 -2.12 -27.41 -2.94
C LEU A 310 -3.45 -28.12 -2.77
N VAL A 311 -3.58 -28.95 -1.73
CA VAL A 311 -4.70 -29.90 -1.56
C VAL A 311 -5.55 -29.58 -0.34
N HIS A 312 -4.95 -29.47 0.84
CA HIS A 312 -5.72 -29.38 2.10
C HIS A 312 -6.21 -27.98 2.41
N MET A 313 -5.39 -26.97 2.12
CA MET A 313 -5.62 -25.57 2.46
C MET A 313 -5.30 -24.64 1.28
N PRO A 314 -5.93 -24.83 0.11
CA PRO A 314 -5.68 -23.99 -1.07
C PRO A 314 -6.12 -22.53 -0.88
N ASP A 315 -7.01 -22.27 0.07
CA ASP A 315 -7.54 -20.93 0.38
C ASP A 315 -6.60 -20.12 1.29
N CYS A 316 -5.66 -20.75 1.99
CA CYS A 316 -4.73 -20.05 2.88
C CYS A 316 -3.72 -19.20 2.09
N ILE A 317 -3.11 -19.77 1.05
CA ILE A 317 -2.12 -19.07 0.22
C ILE A 317 -2.18 -19.57 -1.22
N ASN A 318 -2.27 -18.64 -2.17
CA ASN A 318 -2.13 -18.98 -3.58
C ASN A 318 -0.65 -19.16 -3.94
N ILE A 319 -0.23 -20.40 -4.20
CA ILE A 319 1.14 -20.72 -4.67
C ILE A 319 1.21 -21.07 -6.17
N THR A 320 0.05 -21.16 -6.84
CA THR A 320 -0.06 -21.62 -8.23
C THR A 320 -0.08 -20.49 -9.26
N ASP A 321 -0.35 -19.24 -8.85
CA ASP A 321 -0.44 -18.09 -9.74
C ASP A 321 0.93 -17.39 -9.94
N ARG A 322 1.24 -16.98 -11.18
CA ARG A 322 2.48 -16.30 -11.54
C ARG A 322 2.50 -14.82 -11.12
N GLU A 323 1.35 -14.16 -11.14
CA GLU A 323 1.20 -12.71 -10.92
C GLU A 323 0.72 -12.41 -9.50
N VAL A 324 -0.26 -13.17 -9.02
CA VAL A 324 -0.91 -12.97 -7.71
C VAL A 324 -0.37 -13.92 -6.64
N GLY A 325 0.32 -14.99 -7.05
CA GLY A 325 0.79 -16.01 -6.12
C GLY A 325 1.97 -15.56 -5.24
N PHE A 326 2.21 -16.34 -4.20
CA PHE A 326 3.25 -16.11 -3.22
C PHE A 326 4.64 -16.01 -3.85
N ARG A 327 5.42 -14.99 -3.47
CA ARG A 327 6.66 -14.58 -4.17
C ARG A 327 7.70 -15.68 -4.32
N TRP A 328 7.74 -16.66 -3.40
CA TRP A 328 8.72 -17.73 -3.49
C TRP A 328 8.43 -18.70 -4.64
N PHE A 329 7.15 -18.85 -5.00
CA PHE A 329 6.69 -19.88 -5.93
C PHE A 329 6.41 -19.38 -7.35
N ARG A 330 6.38 -18.06 -7.60
CA ARG A 330 6.04 -17.47 -8.91
C ARG A 330 6.83 -18.04 -10.10
N GLN A 331 8.13 -18.30 -9.91
CA GLN A 331 8.99 -18.86 -10.96
C GLN A 331 8.69 -20.32 -11.29
N LYS A 332 8.06 -21.05 -10.35
CA LYS A 332 7.69 -22.47 -10.47
C LYS A 332 6.16 -22.66 -10.56
N SER A 333 5.41 -21.59 -10.86
CA SER A 333 3.93 -21.59 -10.91
C SER A 333 3.37 -22.64 -11.88
N GLU A 334 3.93 -22.77 -13.08
CA GLU A 334 3.53 -23.79 -14.06
C GLU A 334 3.74 -25.23 -13.53
N LEU A 335 4.85 -25.47 -12.83
CA LEU A 335 5.14 -26.76 -12.19
C LEU A 335 4.11 -27.05 -11.09
N LEU A 336 3.78 -26.06 -10.26
CA LEU A 336 2.82 -26.21 -9.16
C LEU A 336 1.38 -26.38 -9.64
N GLN A 337 0.99 -25.76 -10.76
CA GLN A 337 -0.31 -26.00 -11.39
C GLN A 337 -0.43 -27.44 -11.88
N ASN A 338 0.62 -27.95 -12.55
CA ASN A 338 0.68 -29.36 -12.96
C ASN A 338 0.68 -30.30 -11.76
N LEU A 339 1.37 -29.93 -10.68
CA LEU A 339 1.42 -30.70 -9.45
C LEU A 339 0.04 -30.77 -8.79
N LYS A 340 -0.67 -29.65 -8.69
CA LYS A 340 -2.05 -29.58 -8.19
C LYS A 340 -3.01 -30.44 -9.02
N ALA A 341 -2.93 -30.35 -10.35
CA ALA A 341 -3.75 -31.15 -11.24
C ALA A 341 -3.51 -32.65 -11.03
N ASN A 342 -2.24 -33.06 -10.87
CA ASN A 342 -1.89 -34.46 -10.62
C ASN A 342 -2.32 -34.94 -9.23
N LEU A 343 -2.09 -34.15 -8.18
CA LEU A 343 -2.49 -34.50 -6.80
C LEU A 343 -4.02 -34.64 -6.68
N ASN A 344 -4.79 -33.83 -7.41
CA ASN A 344 -6.26 -33.94 -7.45
C ASN A 344 -6.76 -35.24 -8.12
N THR A 345 -5.90 -35.98 -8.83
CA THR A 345 -6.27 -37.30 -9.38
C THR A 345 -6.02 -38.45 -8.40
N PHE A 346 -5.37 -38.19 -7.27
CA PHE A 346 -5.05 -39.22 -6.28
C PHE A 346 -6.25 -39.48 -5.36
N SER A 347 -6.42 -40.73 -4.95
CA SER A 347 -7.35 -41.07 -3.87
C SER A 347 -6.81 -40.58 -2.52
N LYS A 348 -7.66 -40.59 -1.49
CA LYS A 348 -7.27 -40.19 -0.14
C LYS A 348 -6.14 -41.07 0.41
N GLU A 349 -6.19 -42.38 0.12
CA GLU A 349 -5.19 -43.36 0.52
C GLU A 349 -3.87 -43.13 -0.21
N GLU A 350 -3.91 -42.88 -1.53
CA GLU A 350 -2.72 -42.55 -2.31
C GLU A 350 -2.04 -41.26 -1.81
N LEU A 351 -2.82 -40.24 -1.44
CA LEU A 351 -2.30 -38.99 -0.89
C LEU A 351 -1.65 -39.20 0.49
N GLN A 352 -2.27 -39.99 1.36
CA GLN A 352 -1.71 -40.31 2.69
C GLN A 352 -0.39 -41.07 2.58
N GLU A 353 -0.24 -42.01 1.64
CA GLU A 353 1.03 -42.70 1.41
C GLU A 353 2.12 -41.75 0.86
N LEU A 354 1.74 -40.79 -0.01
CA LEU A 354 2.68 -39.77 -0.47
C LEU A 354 3.17 -38.89 0.68
N GLU A 355 2.27 -38.50 1.58
CA GLU A 355 2.59 -37.70 2.76
C GLU A 355 3.53 -38.45 3.73
N LYS A 356 3.30 -39.75 3.95
CA LYS A 356 4.20 -40.58 4.77
C LYS A 356 5.61 -40.65 4.17
N LEU A 357 5.72 -40.85 2.86
CA LEU A 357 7.02 -40.88 2.19
C LEU A 357 7.75 -39.54 2.27
N LEU A 358 7.02 -38.43 2.11
CA LEU A 358 7.58 -37.08 2.26
C LEU A 358 8.01 -36.79 3.70
N ALA A 359 7.33 -37.35 4.70
CA ALA A 359 7.66 -37.21 6.11
C ALA A 359 8.91 -38.02 6.51
N ASN A 360 9.01 -39.27 6.06
CA ASN A 360 10.10 -40.16 6.45
C ASN A 360 11.40 -39.95 5.67
N ASN A 361 11.42 -39.07 4.66
CA ASN A 361 12.53 -38.92 3.71
C ASN A 361 12.93 -40.25 3.04
N GLU A 362 12.01 -41.19 2.89
CA GLU A 362 12.28 -42.49 2.29
C GLU A 362 12.28 -42.38 0.76
N ASP A 363 13.25 -43.02 0.11
CA ASP A 363 13.24 -43.18 -1.34
C ASP A 363 12.00 -43.99 -1.75
N CYS A 364 11.32 -43.59 -2.83
CA CYS A 364 10.09 -44.21 -3.35
C CYS A 364 10.27 -45.66 -3.86
N THR A 365 11.33 -46.35 -3.45
CA THR A 365 11.76 -47.66 -3.93
C THR A 365 11.21 -48.83 -3.12
N ASN A 366 10.54 -48.60 -1.99
CA ASN A 366 10.07 -49.68 -1.13
C ASN A 366 8.56 -49.94 -1.24
N ASN A 367 8.23 -51.03 -1.96
CA ASN A 367 7.08 -51.93 -1.83
C ASN A 367 5.67 -51.31 -1.68
N PHE A 368 5.14 -50.72 -2.75
CA PHE A 368 3.69 -50.57 -2.93
C PHE A 368 3.28 -50.94 -4.36
N GLU A 369 2.32 -51.86 -4.50
CA GLU A 369 1.72 -52.24 -5.79
C GLU A 369 0.79 -51.13 -6.29
N PHE A 370 1.36 -50.09 -6.92
CA PHE A 370 0.56 -49.20 -7.74
C PHE A 370 0.12 -49.92 -9.02
N LYS A 371 -1.05 -49.57 -9.56
CA LYS A 371 -1.35 -49.89 -10.96
C LYS A 371 -0.25 -49.24 -11.81
N GLU A 372 0.40 -49.99 -12.71
CA GLU A 372 1.60 -49.59 -13.48
C GLU A 372 1.55 -48.15 -14.04
N ASN A 373 0.37 -47.65 -14.42
CA ASN A 373 0.20 -46.30 -14.96
C ASN A 373 0.26 -45.14 -13.93
N LYS A 374 0.10 -45.40 -12.63
CA LYS A 374 0.11 -44.36 -11.57
C LYS A 374 1.44 -44.26 -10.84
N GLU A 375 2.27 -45.29 -10.88
CA GLU A 375 3.55 -45.32 -10.17
C GLU A 375 4.51 -44.22 -10.67
N ASP A 376 4.57 -44.01 -11.99
CA ASP A 376 5.37 -42.94 -12.60
C ASP A 376 4.87 -41.55 -12.23
N LEU A 377 3.55 -41.38 -12.17
CA LEU A 377 2.93 -40.12 -11.75
C LEU A 377 3.24 -39.82 -10.28
N PHE A 378 3.18 -40.85 -9.43
CA PHE A 378 3.48 -40.78 -8.01
C PHE A 378 4.94 -40.38 -7.75
N LYS A 379 5.89 -41.07 -8.39
CA LYS A 379 7.33 -40.73 -8.35
C LYS A 379 7.60 -39.32 -8.86
N LYS A 380 6.88 -38.90 -9.90
CA LYS A 380 6.99 -37.54 -10.46
C LYS A 380 6.49 -36.47 -9.48
N CYS A 381 5.34 -36.69 -8.83
CA CYS A 381 4.81 -35.79 -7.81
C CYS A 381 5.77 -35.66 -6.63
N TYR A 382 6.27 -36.78 -6.09
CA TYR A 382 7.26 -36.78 -5.01
C TYR A 382 8.50 -35.96 -5.36
N LYS A 383 9.14 -36.26 -6.51
CA LYS A 383 10.33 -35.54 -6.96
C LYS A 383 10.08 -34.04 -7.13
N ASN A 384 8.95 -33.67 -7.70
CA ASN A 384 8.61 -32.26 -7.90
C ASN A 384 8.36 -31.52 -6.58
N ILE A 385 7.74 -32.17 -5.58
CA ILE A 385 7.56 -31.59 -4.24
C ILE A 385 8.91 -31.36 -3.57
N CYS A 386 9.80 -32.37 -3.58
CA CYS A 386 11.15 -32.23 -3.04
C CYS A 386 11.92 -31.10 -3.73
N LEU A 387 11.88 -31.03 -5.06
CA LEU A 387 12.54 -29.96 -5.84
C LEU A 387 12.00 -28.55 -5.52
N VAL A 388 10.72 -28.41 -5.16
CA VAL A 388 10.16 -27.12 -4.76
C VAL A 388 10.56 -26.78 -3.34
N ALA A 389 10.40 -27.72 -2.40
CA ALA A 389 10.66 -27.50 -0.98
C ALA A 389 12.15 -27.31 -0.68
N ASP A 390 13.03 -28.13 -1.27
CA ASP A 390 14.46 -28.11 -0.98
C ASP A 390 15.13 -26.85 -1.58
N ASP A 391 14.61 -26.33 -2.70
CA ASP A 391 15.07 -25.07 -3.29
C ASP A 391 14.79 -23.84 -2.38
N LEU A 392 13.75 -23.91 -1.55
CA LEU A 392 13.51 -22.88 -0.52
C LEU A 392 14.64 -22.87 0.52
N GLN A 393 15.31 -24.01 0.74
CA GLN A 393 16.39 -24.17 1.71
C GLN A 393 17.79 -23.92 1.14
N SER A 394 18.01 -24.06 -0.17
CA SER A 394 19.32 -23.89 -0.80
C SER A 394 19.50 -22.58 -1.59
N GLY A 395 18.44 -21.79 -1.77
CA GLY A 395 18.44 -20.59 -2.61
C GLY A 395 18.77 -19.26 -1.90
N PRO A 396 18.67 -18.11 -2.62
CA PRO A 396 18.89 -16.77 -2.04
C PRO A 396 17.88 -16.39 -0.95
N ARG A 397 16.81 -17.18 -0.80
CA ARG A 397 15.73 -17.02 0.18
C ARG A 397 15.88 -17.94 1.39
N ALA A 398 16.90 -18.79 1.43
CA ALA A 398 17.13 -19.77 2.49
C ALA A 398 17.15 -19.17 3.89
N LYS A 399 17.82 -18.03 4.08
CA LYS A 399 17.87 -17.35 5.39
C LYS A 399 16.49 -16.91 5.88
N GLU A 400 15.67 -16.38 4.97
CA GLU A 400 14.31 -15.96 5.26
C GLU A 400 13.45 -17.17 5.58
N PHE A 401 13.50 -18.22 4.75
CA PHE A 401 12.79 -19.48 4.94
C PHE A 401 13.10 -20.15 6.28
N VAL A 402 14.39 -20.31 6.61
CA VAL A 402 14.85 -20.95 7.86
C VAL A 402 14.36 -20.16 9.08
N SER A 403 14.33 -18.83 9.01
CA SER A 403 13.79 -18.01 10.10
C SER A 403 12.29 -18.26 10.33
N ILE A 404 11.50 -18.45 9.27
CA ILE A 404 10.07 -18.77 9.41
C ILE A 404 9.90 -20.20 9.95
N LEU A 405 10.71 -21.14 9.44
CA LEU A 405 10.67 -22.52 9.89
C LEU A 405 10.97 -22.63 11.39
N GLN A 406 12.01 -21.93 11.88
CA GLN A 406 12.32 -21.84 13.32
C GLN A 406 11.18 -21.22 14.12
N LYS A 407 10.56 -20.16 13.60
CA LYS A 407 9.40 -19.52 14.25
C LYS A 407 8.21 -20.47 14.31
N ALA A 408 7.94 -21.24 13.26
CA ALA A 408 6.88 -22.23 13.21
C ALA A 408 7.08 -23.33 14.27
N PHE A 409 8.30 -23.85 14.40
CA PHE A 409 8.62 -24.81 15.46
C PHE A 409 8.55 -24.24 16.86
N SER A 410 8.84 -22.95 17.06
CA SER A 410 8.73 -22.31 18.39
C SER A 410 7.30 -22.04 18.85
N MET A 411 6.31 -22.15 17.95
CA MET A 411 4.89 -21.93 18.26
C MET A 411 4.19 -23.18 18.82
N HIS A 412 4.83 -24.35 18.73
CA HIS A 412 4.34 -25.66 19.17
C HIS A 412 5.35 -26.31 20.10
#